data_AF-A0A7R9TPP2-F1
#
_entry.id   AF-A0A7R9TPP2-F1
#
_cell.length_a   1.000
_cell.length_b   1.000
_cell.length_c   1.000
_cell.angle_alpha   90.00
_cell.angle_beta   90.00
_cell.angle_gamma   90.00
#
_symmetry.space_group_name_H-M   'P 1'
#
loop_
_entity.id
_entity.type
_entity.pdbx_description
1 polymer ?
#
loop_
_entity_poly.entity_id
_entity_poly.type
_entity_poly.pdbx_seq_one_letter_code
_entity_poly.pdbx_strand_id
1 'polypeptide(L)'
;DDFAVFQFTLGIPGFDDNDVPRVAGILAAVLTAVNHVFSQSPLPAAQARTETIALLLAAACVVTPGLGRRLDEAARSGRRAVAELQGTQRGFRLGDSVSGEAAQRELAWATFALLRNANAACVVAWGPGGELLAARGQLPAALLGGEADSAGRDVNNALADSAGR
;
A
#
# COMPACT_ATOMS: atom_id res chain seq x y z
N ASP A 1 -18.15 5.76 -7.79
CA ASP A 1 -17.67 7.11 -8.09
C ASP A 1 -16.32 7.02 -8.76
N ASP A 2 -16.27 7.44 -10.02
CA ASP A 2 -15.05 7.57 -10.79
C ASP A 2 -14.45 8.93 -10.42
N PHE A 3 -13.53 8.95 -9.46
CA PHE A 3 -12.81 10.19 -9.15
C PHE A 3 -11.97 10.53 -10.36
N ALA A 4 -12.36 11.56 -11.11
CA ALA A 4 -11.51 12.17 -12.12
C ALA A 4 -10.26 12.70 -11.43
N VAL A 5 -9.22 11.86 -11.36
CA VAL A 5 -7.88 12.30 -10.99
C VAL A 5 -7.44 13.19 -12.13
N PHE A 6 -7.42 14.50 -11.91
CA PHE A 6 -6.76 15.45 -12.81
C PHE A 6 -5.27 15.15 -12.78
N GLN A 7 -4.86 14.18 -13.58
CA GLN A 7 -3.49 14.07 -14.02
C GLN A 7 -3.24 15.28 -14.92
N PHE A 8 -2.37 16.19 -14.49
CA PHE A 8 -1.77 17.18 -15.37
C PHE A 8 -0.91 16.43 -16.39
N THR A 9 -1.54 15.85 -17.39
CA THR A 9 -0.86 15.26 -18.53
C THR A 9 -0.46 16.42 -19.42
N LEU A 10 0.84 16.69 -19.52
CA LEU A 10 1.31 17.65 -20.52
C LEU A 10 1.04 17.13 -21.94
N GLY A 11 0.72 15.83 -22.08
CA GLY A 11 0.29 15.22 -23.33
C GLY A 11 1.40 15.17 -24.38
N ILE A 12 2.66 15.30 -23.94
CA ILE A 12 3.83 15.37 -24.80
C ILE A 12 4.14 13.95 -25.30
N PRO A 13 4.06 13.67 -26.62
CA PRO A 13 4.34 12.35 -27.16
C PRO A 13 5.77 11.91 -26.81
N GLY A 14 5.90 10.76 -26.13
CA GLY A 14 7.20 10.20 -25.74
C GLY A 14 7.75 10.67 -24.39
N PHE A 15 7.00 11.45 -23.62
CA PHE A 15 7.36 11.83 -22.25
C PHE A 15 6.35 11.25 -21.25
N ASP A 16 6.83 10.47 -20.28
CA ASP A 16 5.98 9.96 -19.20
C ASP A 16 5.64 11.11 -18.26
N ASP A 17 4.34 11.38 -18.07
CA ASP A 17 3.87 12.44 -17.17
C ASP A 17 4.32 12.21 -15.72
N ASN A 18 4.64 10.96 -15.33
CA ASN A 18 5.22 10.64 -14.03
C ASN A 18 6.64 11.22 -13.84
N ASP A 19 7.33 11.57 -14.92
CA ASP A 19 8.67 12.18 -14.87
C ASP A 19 8.62 13.72 -14.89
N VAL A 20 7.44 14.35 -15.04
CA VAL A 20 7.25 15.81 -14.93
C VAL A 20 7.86 16.37 -13.62
N PRO A 21 7.54 15.81 -12.44
CA PRO A 21 8.09 16.33 -11.19
C PRO A 21 9.61 16.22 -11.18
N ARG A 22 10.16 15.14 -11.72
CA ARG A 22 11.60 14.90 -11.76
C ARG A 22 12.32 15.92 -12.63
N VAL A 23 11.80 16.21 -13.82
CA VAL A 23 12.36 17.23 -14.71
C VAL A 23 12.27 18.62 -14.09
N ALA A 24 11.12 18.97 -13.49
CA ALA A 24 10.95 20.24 -12.78
C ALA A 24 11.94 20.38 -11.62
N GLY A 25 12.15 19.30 -10.83
CA GLY A 25 13.11 19.27 -9.74
C GLY A 25 14.56 19.45 -10.21
N ILE A 26 14.97 18.77 -11.29
CA ILE A 26 16.31 18.95 -11.87
C ILE A 26 16.50 20.39 -12.35
N LEU A 27 15.52 20.94 -13.05
CA LEU A 27 15.56 22.33 -13.52
C LEU A 27 15.69 23.30 -12.34
N ALA A 28 14.88 23.14 -11.30
CA ALA A 28 14.94 23.96 -10.09
C ALA A 28 16.31 23.88 -9.41
N ALA A 29 16.88 22.68 -9.25
CA ALA A 29 18.21 22.50 -8.66
C ALA A 29 19.31 23.21 -9.47
N VAL A 30 19.26 23.10 -10.81
CA VAL A 30 20.21 23.79 -11.70
C VAL A 30 20.06 25.30 -11.56
N LEU A 31 18.82 25.82 -11.60
CA LEU A 31 18.58 27.26 -11.43
C LEU A 31 19.06 27.76 -10.06
N THR A 32 18.87 26.99 -8.99
CA THR A 32 19.37 27.35 -7.67
C THR A 32 20.91 27.35 -7.62
N ALA A 33 21.57 26.38 -8.24
CA ALA A 33 23.03 26.35 -8.32
C ALA A 33 23.58 27.53 -9.13
N VAL A 34 22.96 27.84 -10.28
CA VAL A 34 23.29 29.02 -11.09
C VAL A 34 23.08 30.29 -10.27
N ASN A 35 21.93 30.42 -9.59
CA ASN A 35 21.64 31.55 -8.73
C ASN A 35 22.74 31.74 -7.68
N HIS A 36 23.13 30.66 -6.99
CA HIS A 36 24.18 30.68 -5.98
C HIS A 36 25.54 31.15 -6.55
N VAL A 37 25.94 30.67 -7.72
CA VAL A 37 27.20 31.06 -8.38
C VAL A 37 27.23 32.55 -8.75
N PHE A 38 26.10 33.11 -9.18
CA PHE A 38 25.99 34.53 -9.53
C PHE A 38 25.65 35.43 -8.33
N SER A 39 25.67 34.89 -7.12
CA SER A 39 25.30 35.62 -5.93
C SER A 39 26.40 36.51 -5.39
N GLN A 40 25.98 37.55 -4.69
CA GLN A 40 26.88 38.48 -4.01
C GLN A 40 27.53 37.79 -2.81
N SER A 41 28.81 38.07 -2.57
CA SER A 41 29.53 37.64 -1.37
C SER A 41 29.75 38.85 -0.46
N PRO A 42 29.25 38.86 0.80
CA PRO A 42 28.58 37.75 1.51
C PRO A 42 27.10 37.56 1.12
N LEU A 43 26.64 36.30 1.19
CA LEU A 43 25.28 35.90 0.84
C LEU A 43 24.25 36.46 1.84
N PRO A 44 23.17 37.13 1.38
CA PRO A 44 22.10 37.57 2.27
C PRO A 44 21.39 36.40 2.97
N ALA A 45 21.04 36.57 4.25
CA ALA A 45 20.39 35.51 5.04
C ALA A 45 19.00 35.09 4.51
N ALA A 46 18.28 36.00 3.84
CA ALA A 46 17.01 35.69 3.18
C ALA A 46 17.24 34.76 1.98
N GLN A 47 18.27 35.03 1.18
CA GLN A 47 18.63 34.24 0.01
C GLN A 47 19.04 32.82 0.40
N ALA A 48 19.89 32.68 1.43
CA ALA A 48 20.32 31.36 1.91
C ALA A 48 19.13 30.46 2.30
N ARG A 49 18.11 31.03 2.96
CA ARG A 49 16.89 30.28 3.33
C ARG A 49 16.09 29.85 2.11
N THR A 50 15.92 30.75 1.14
CA THR A 50 15.17 30.43 -0.08
C THR A 50 15.88 29.38 -0.94
N GLU A 51 17.21 29.44 -1.04
CA GLU A 51 18.00 28.42 -1.75
C GLU A 51 17.89 27.05 -1.06
N THR A 52 17.89 27.03 0.27
CA THR A 52 17.72 25.79 1.04
C THR A 52 16.35 25.17 0.78
N ILE A 53 15.28 25.97 0.81
CA ILE A 53 13.91 25.49 0.53
C ILE A 53 13.79 25.01 -0.92
N ALA A 54 14.36 25.75 -1.87
CA ALA A 54 14.35 25.40 -3.29
C ALA A 54 15.08 24.07 -3.54
N LEU A 55 16.24 23.85 -2.91
CA LEU A 55 16.98 22.58 -2.99
C LEU A 55 16.22 21.42 -2.37
N LEU A 56 15.59 21.61 -1.20
CA LEU A 56 14.77 20.58 -0.57
C LEU A 56 13.57 20.19 -1.45
N LEU A 57 12.90 21.18 -2.02
CA LEU A 57 11.78 20.95 -2.93
C LEU A 57 12.22 20.24 -4.20
N ALA A 58 13.34 20.68 -4.80
CA ALA A 58 13.94 20.03 -5.97
C ALA A 58 14.29 18.57 -5.69
N ALA A 59 14.90 18.29 -4.53
CA ALA A 59 15.20 16.92 -4.11
C ALA A 59 13.93 16.08 -3.93
N ALA A 60 12.89 16.63 -3.29
CA ALA A 60 11.61 15.95 -3.13
C ALA A 60 10.97 15.61 -4.49
N CYS A 61 10.98 16.56 -5.43
CA CYS A 61 10.48 16.37 -6.80
C CYS A 61 11.23 15.27 -7.56
N VAL A 62 12.53 15.10 -7.32
CA VAL A 62 13.34 14.05 -7.97
C VAL A 62 13.14 12.67 -7.32
N VAL A 63 13.05 12.61 -5.99
CA VAL A 63 13.00 11.35 -5.24
C VAL A 63 11.60 10.74 -5.22
N THR A 64 10.55 11.56 -5.11
CA THR A 64 9.16 11.09 -4.93
C THR A 64 8.67 10.14 -6.04
N PRO A 65 8.87 10.42 -7.35
CA PRO A 65 8.47 9.49 -8.40
C PRO A 65 9.19 8.14 -8.32
N GLY A 66 10.47 8.14 -7.89
CA GLY A 66 11.24 6.93 -7.69
C GLY A 66 10.71 6.06 -6.55
N LEU A 67 10.31 6.69 -5.44
CA LEU A 67 9.67 6.00 -4.32
C LEU A 67 8.31 5.43 -4.73
N GLY A 68 7.50 6.20 -5.46
CA GLY A 68 6.21 5.74 -5.98
C GLY A 68 6.32 4.48 -6.83
N ARG A 69 7.25 4.46 -7.80
CA ARG A 69 7.49 3.27 -8.64
C ARG A 69 7.88 2.03 -7.83
N ARG A 70 8.76 2.19 -6.83
CA ARG A 70 9.18 1.08 -5.96
C ARG A 70 8.03 0.54 -5.10
N LEU A 71 7.20 1.42 -4.57
CA LEU A 71 6.02 1.04 -3.80
C LEU A 71 5.00 0.29 -4.68
N ASP A 72 4.78 0.78 -5.90
CA ASP A 72 3.91 0.12 -6.87
C ASP A 72 4.42 -1.26 -7.28
N GLU A 73 5.72 -1.39 -7.54
CA GLU A 73 6.38 -2.66 -7.85
C GLU A 73 6.23 -3.65 -6.70
N ALA A 74 6.51 -3.23 -5.46
CA ALA A 74 6.33 -4.06 -4.28
C ALA A 74 4.86 -4.51 -4.13
N ALA A 75 3.91 -3.60 -4.33
CA ALA A 75 2.48 -3.91 -4.25
C ALA A 75 2.00 -4.84 -5.38
N ARG A 76 2.53 -4.70 -6.61
CA ARG A 76 2.23 -5.60 -7.73
C ARG A 76 2.80 -6.99 -7.50
N SER A 77 4.02 -7.09 -6.96
CA SER A 77 4.67 -8.37 -6.61
C SER A 77 3.82 -9.16 -5.61
N GLY A 78 3.35 -8.50 -4.55
CA GLY A 78 2.42 -9.09 -3.59
C GLY A 78 1.13 -9.61 -4.24
N ARG A 79 0.46 -8.76 -5.03
CA ARG A 79 -0.77 -9.16 -5.74
C ARG A 79 -0.56 -10.32 -6.72
N ARG A 80 0.60 -10.42 -7.37
CA ARG A 80 0.93 -11.52 -8.28
C ARG A 80 1.09 -12.84 -7.52
N ALA A 81 1.83 -12.85 -6.41
CA ALA A 81 1.94 -14.03 -5.55
C ALA A 81 0.57 -14.54 -5.08
N VAL A 82 -0.37 -13.62 -4.82
CA VAL A 82 -1.76 -13.92 -4.44
C VAL A 82 -2.59 -14.50 -5.60
N ALA A 83 -2.30 -14.12 -6.85
CA ALA A 83 -2.98 -14.65 -8.03
C ALA A 83 -2.50 -16.06 -8.42
N GLU A 84 -1.28 -16.44 -8.02
CA GLU A 84 -0.67 -17.73 -8.30
C GLU A 84 -1.11 -18.85 -7.32
N LEU A 85 -1.91 -18.51 -6.29
CA LEU A 85 -2.45 -19.47 -5.31
C LEU A 85 -3.53 -20.37 -5.91
N GLN A 86 -3.14 -21.55 -6.39
CA GLN A 86 -4.07 -22.57 -6.88
C GLN A 86 -4.96 -23.13 -5.76
N GLY A 87 -6.23 -23.42 -6.08
CA GLY A 87 -7.20 -24.00 -5.13
C GLY A 87 -7.79 -23.02 -4.10
N THR A 88 -7.50 -21.72 -4.24
CA THR A 88 -8.11 -20.67 -3.42
C THR A 88 -9.22 -19.95 -4.18
N GLN A 89 -10.23 -19.48 -3.45
CA GLN A 89 -11.32 -18.66 -3.96
C GLN A 89 -11.39 -17.36 -3.15
N ARG A 90 -11.69 -16.27 -3.84
CA ARG A 90 -11.86 -14.98 -3.18
C ARG A 90 -13.23 -14.95 -2.50
N GLY A 91 -13.24 -14.78 -1.18
CA GLY A 91 -14.47 -14.74 -0.43
C GLY A 91 -14.39 -13.96 0.87
N PHE A 92 -15.54 -13.86 1.52
CA PHE A 92 -15.70 -13.34 2.87
C PHE A 92 -16.65 -14.27 3.61
N ARG A 93 -16.24 -14.71 4.79
CA ARG A 93 -17.07 -15.49 5.71
C ARG A 93 -17.03 -14.86 7.08
N LEU A 94 -18.19 -14.73 7.69
CA LEU A 94 -18.30 -14.44 9.11
C LEU A 94 -18.46 -15.72 9.90
N GLY A 95 -17.92 -15.76 11.11
CA GLY A 95 -18.12 -16.84 12.06
C GLY A 95 -19.56 -16.88 12.57
N ASP A 96 -20.09 -18.09 12.72
CA ASP A 96 -21.44 -18.29 13.24
C ASP A 96 -21.56 -17.91 14.73
N SER A 97 -20.43 -17.82 15.44
CA SER A 97 -20.34 -17.36 16.83
C SER A 97 -20.52 -15.84 16.99
N VAL A 98 -20.37 -15.06 15.92
CA VAL A 98 -20.41 -13.59 15.98
C VAL A 98 -21.85 -13.11 15.95
N SER A 99 -22.37 -12.81 17.14
CA SER A 99 -23.73 -12.28 17.33
C SER A 99 -23.73 -10.75 17.41
N GLY A 100 -24.70 -10.12 16.74
CA GLY A 100 -24.95 -8.68 16.81
C GLY A 100 -24.38 -7.89 15.62
N GLU A 101 -25.25 -7.17 14.92
CA GLU A 101 -24.96 -6.47 13.66
C GLU A 101 -23.76 -5.50 13.75
N ALA A 102 -23.62 -4.79 14.88
CA ALA A 102 -22.49 -3.90 15.11
C ALA A 102 -21.15 -4.65 15.13
N ALA A 103 -21.06 -5.77 15.83
CA ALA A 103 -19.83 -6.58 15.90
C ALA A 103 -19.49 -7.21 14.54
N GLN A 104 -20.50 -7.70 13.81
CA GLN A 104 -20.32 -8.24 12.47
C GLN A 104 -19.79 -7.17 11.50
N ARG A 105 -20.34 -5.95 11.59
CA ARG A 105 -19.89 -4.81 10.80
C ARG A 105 -18.44 -4.43 11.13
N GLU A 106 -18.09 -4.30 12.40
CA GLU A 106 -16.71 -3.99 12.82
C GLU A 106 -15.71 -5.06 12.32
N LEU A 107 -16.02 -6.35 12.46
CA LEU A 107 -15.19 -7.43 11.92
C LEU A 107 -15.07 -7.38 10.39
N ALA A 108 -16.17 -7.07 9.69
CA ALA A 108 -16.15 -6.90 8.24
C ALA A 108 -15.26 -5.72 7.80
N TRP A 109 -15.33 -4.60 8.51
CA TRP A 109 -14.49 -3.42 8.26
C TRP A 109 -13.04 -3.66 8.64
N ALA A 110 -12.77 -4.28 9.79
CA ALA A 110 -11.42 -4.58 10.24
C ALA A 110 -10.71 -5.54 9.30
N THR A 111 -11.35 -6.66 8.93
CA THR A 111 -10.77 -7.62 7.98
C THR A 111 -10.59 -7.03 6.59
N PHE A 112 -11.49 -6.15 6.15
CA PHE A 112 -11.32 -5.40 4.91
C PHE A 112 -10.14 -4.43 4.95
N ALA A 113 -10.04 -3.64 6.01
CA ALA A 113 -8.97 -2.67 6.21
C ALA A 113 -7.61 -3.38 6.28
N LEU A 114 -7.51 -4.48 7.02
CA LEU A 114 -6.29 -5.29 7.09
C LEU A 114 -5.92 -5.84 5.71
N LEU A 115 -6.86 -6.42 4.98
CA LEU A 115 -6.58 -6.97 3.64
C LEU A 115 -6.18 -5.89 2.63
N ARG A 116 -6.65 -4.65 2.79
CA ARG A 116 -6.33 -3.55 1.87
C ARG A 116 -5.02 -2.85 2.21
N ASN A 117 -4.64 -2.80 3.48
CA ASN A 117 -3.48 -2.05 3.95
C ASN A 117 -2.27 -2.94 4.26
N ALA A 118 -2.47 -4.24 4.49
CA ALA A 118 -1.38 -5.21 4.60
C ALA A 118 -1.12 -5.86 3.24
N ASN A 119 0.14 -6.22 2.99
CA ASN A 119 0.51 -7.03 1.82
C ASN A 119 0.15 -8.51 2.08
N ALA A 120 -1.16 -8.80 2.19
CA ALA A 120 -1.69 -10.11 2.55
C ALA A 120 -2.66 -10.66 1.49
N ALA A 121 -2.63 -11.99 1.30
CA ALA A 121 -3.55 -12.72 0.43
C ALA A 121 -4.95 -12.90 1.06
N CYS A 122 -4.95 -13.12 2.37
CA CYS A 122 -6.12 -13.35 3.19
C CYS A 122 -5.87 -12.87 4.62
N VAL A 123 -6.96 -12.61 5.32
CA VAL A 123 -7.00 -12.27 6.74
C VAL A 123 -7.98 -13.24 7.40
N VAL A 124 -7.56 -13.88 8.48
CA VAL A 124 -8.39 -14.78 9.28
C VAL A 124 -8.32 -14.31 10.73
N ALA A 125 -9.47 -14.07 11.33
CA ALA A 125 -9.63 -13.67 12.71
C ALA A 125 -10.21 -14.84 13.51
N TRP A 126 -9.48 -15.24 14.55
CA TRP A 126 -9.88 -16.30 15.47
C TRP A 126 -10.27 -15.70 16.82
N GLY A 127 -11.23 -16.33 17.47
CA GLY A 127 -11.64 -15.98 18.82
C GLY A 127 -10.82 -16.71 19.88
N PRO A 128 -10.98 -16.33 21.16
CA PRO A 128 -10.20 -16.89 22.26
C PRO A 128 -10.41 -18.40 22.46
N GLY A 129 -11.56 -18.95 22.04
CA GLY A 129 -11.87 -20.38 22.10
C GLY A 129 -11.42 -21.16 20.86
N GLY A 130 -10.72 -20.51 19.92
CA GLY A 130 -10.31 -21.11 18.65
C GLY A 130 -11.41 -21.16 17.60
N GLU A 131 -12.54 -20.50 17.83
CA GLU A 131 -13.63 -20.35 16.89
C GLU A 131 -13.28 -19.32 15.79
N LEU A 132 -13.72 -19.58 14.56
CA LEU A 132 -13.56 -18.62 13.48
C LEU A 132 -14.48 -17.43 13.73
N LEU A 133 -13.95 -16.20 13.76
CA LEU A 133 -14.74 -14.97 13.86
C LEU A 133 -14.99 -14.34 12.49
N ALA A 134 -13.97 -14.29 11.63
CA ALA A 134 -14.10 -13.82 10.26
C ALA A 134 -12.93 -14.30 9.39
N ALA A 135 -13.19 -14.56 8.12
CA ALA A 135 -12.16 -14.84 7.11
C ALA A 135 -12.43 -14.01 5.86
N ARG A 136 -11.40 -13.38 5.29
CA ARG A 136 -11.52 -12.57 4.06
C ARG A 136 -10.30 -12.70 3.17
N GLY A 137 -10.50 -12.76 1.86
CA GLY A 137 -9.42 -12.75 0.85
C GLY A 137 -9.40 -14.03 0.03
N GLN A 138 -8.22 -14.42 -0.47
CA GLN A 138 -8.02 -15.69 -1.17
C GLN A 138 -7.98 -16.82 -0.14
N LEU A 139 -9.07 -17.57 -0.03
CA LEU A 139 -9.26 -18.59 0.99
C LEU A 139 -9.46 -19.95 0.33
N PRO A 140 -9.00 -21.06 0.93
CA PRO A 140 -9.37 -22.39 0.46
C PRO A 140 -10.88 -22.60 0.63
N ALA A 141 -11.48 -23.41 -0.26
CA ALA A 141 -12.93 -23.67 -0.27
C ALA A 141 -13.47 -24.17 1.08
N ALA A 142 -12.68 -24.92 1.84
CA ALA A 142 -13.03 -25.42 3.17
C ALA A 142 -13.36 -24.29 4.17
N LEU A 143 -12.64 -23.17 4.11
CA LEU A 143 -12.88 -22.01 4.97
C LEU A 143 -14.18 -21.27 4.57
N LEU A 144 -14.57 -21.33 3.28
CA LEU A 144 -15.79 -20.72 2.77
C LEU A 144 -17.04 -21.62 2.94
N GLY A 145 -16.87 -22.94 2.97
CA GLY A 145 -17.93 -23.93 2.79
C GLY A 145 -18.46 -24.64 4.05
N GLY A 146 -18.66 -23.95 5.18
CA GLY A 146 -19.35 -24.53 6.35
C GLY A 146 -18.51 -25.47 7.24
N GLU A 147 -17.60 -26.29 6.69
CA GLU A 147 -16.68 -27.21 7.44
C GLU A 147 -15.51 -26.51 8.17
N ALA A 148 -15.67 -25.22 8.50
CA ALA A 148 -14.55 -24.40 8.99
C ALA A 148 -14.13 -24.69 10.44
N ASP A 149 -14.91 -25.42 11.24
CA ASP A 149 -14.58 -25.62 12.66
C ASP A 149 -13.56 -26.75 12.91
N SER A 150 -13.50 -27.74 12.00
CA SER A 150 -12.45 -28.78 11.97
C SER A 150 -11.28 -28.34 11.11
N ALA A 151 -11.54 -27.92 9.86
CA ALA A 151 -10.50 -27.44 8.94
C ALA A 151 -9.80 -26.17 9.44
N GLY A 152 -10.51 -25.33 10.19
CA GLY A 152 -9.97 -24.13 10.82
C GLY A 152 -8.99 -24.41 11.96
N ARG A 153 -9.27 -25.43 12.77
CA ARG A 153 -8.34 -25.92 13.80
C ARG A 153 -7.09 -26.52 13.18
N ASP A 154 -7.22 -27.27 12.08
CA ASP A 154 -6.08 -27.85 11.37
C ASP A 154 -5.20 -26.76 10.72
N VAL A 155 -5.80 -25.74 10.11
CA VAL A 155 -5.06 -24.60 9.55
C VAL A 155 -4.41 -23.77 10.66
N ASN A 156 -5.10 -23.52 11.78
CA ASN A 156 -4.53 -22.78 12.91
C ASN A 156 -3.37 -23.55 13.57
N ASN A 157 -3.51 -24.88 13.73
CA ASN A 157 -2.42 -25.74 14.23
C ASN A 157 -1.24 -25.78 13.25
N ALA A 158 -1.49 -25.88 11.95
CA ALA A 158 -0.42 -25.84 10.94
C ALA A 158 0.30 -24.48 10.91
N LEU A 159 -0.44 -23.37 11.08
CA LEU A 159 0.12 -22.03 11.17
C LEU A 159 0.92 -21.84 12.47
N ALA A 160 0.42 -22.33 13.60
CA ALA A 160 1.12 -22.28 14.89
C ALA A 160 2.42 -23.09 14.87
N ASP A 161 2.42 -24.28 14.24
CA ASP A 161 3.63 -25.11 14.08
C ASP A 161 4.66 -24.47 13.14
N SER A 162 4.21 -23.70 12.14
CA SER A 162 5.09 -22.94 11.25
C SER A 162 5.66 -21.66 11.86
N ALA A 163 5.00 -21.06 12.86
CA ALA A 163 5.44 -19.84 13.54
C ALA A 163 6.37 -20.11 14.75
N GLY A 164 6.51 -21.37 15.16
CA GLY A 164 7.38 -21.81 16.26
C GLY A 164 8.79 -22.27 15.84
N ARG A 165 9.19 -22.08 14.58
CA ARG A 165 10.54 -22.39 14.06
C ARG A 165 11.33 -21.16 13.70
#